data_AF-A0A416JW51-F1
#
_entry.id   AF-A0A416JW51-F1
#
_cell.length_a   1.000
_cell.length_b   1.000
_cell.length_c   1.000
_cell.angle_alpha   90.00
_cell.angle_beta   90.00
_cell.angle_gamma   90.00
#
_symmetry.space_group_name_H-M   'P 1'
#
loop_
_entity.id
_entity.type
_entity.pdbx_description
1 polymer ?
#
loop_
_entity_poly.entity_id
_entity_poly.type
_entity_poly.pdbx_seq_one_letter_code
_entity_poly.pdbx_strand_id
1 'polypeptide(L)'
;MAKLKLGVDVGGTFTDVVGINEDGKVYFAKTPSTPEDQSIGVLNGIRALLEELGVAPDCVTGVAHGTTVATNTLLERNGAVTALITTKGFRDVLDIGRQSRPELYDLHARKPASLIP
;
A
#
# COMPACT_ATOMS: atom_id res chain seq x y z
N MET A 1 3.20 3.66 -31.98
CA MET A 1 3.83 2.81 -30.95
C MET A 1 2.73 2.14 -30.17
N ALA A 2 2.87 0.85 -29.82
CA ALA A 2 1.86 0.14 -29.04
C ALA A 2 1.76 0.78 -27.66
N LYS A 3 0.56 1.21 -27.24
CA LYS A 3 0.38 1.85 -25.93
C LYS A 3 0.33 0.79 -24.83
N LEU A 4 0.92 1.12 -23.69
CA LEU A 4 0.97 0.26 -22.51
C LEU A 4 0.30 0.97 -21.32
N LYS A 5 -0.49 0.22 -20.55
CA LYS A 5 -0.97 0.63 -19.22
C LYS A 5 -0.30 -0.23 -18.18
N LEU A 6 0.13 0.39 -17.08
CA LEU A 6 0.84 -0.30 -16.01
C LEU A 6 -0.01 -0.34 -14.73
N GLY A 7 -0.01 -1.48 -14.05
CA GLY A 7 -0.41 -1.63 -12.66
C GLY A 7 0.81 -1.98 -11.82
N VAL A 8 0.95 -1.38 -10.65
CA VAL A 8 2.04 -1.63 -9.71
C VAL A 8 1.44 -2.00 -8.37
N ASP A 9 1.95 -3.05 -7.73
CA ASP A 9 1.64 -3.40 -6.34
C ASP A 9 2.94 -3.47 -5.53
N VAL A 10 3.08 -2.56 -4.56
CA VAL A 10 4.24 -2.51 -3.67
C VAL A 10 3.95 -3.29 -2.39
N GLY A 11 4.63 -4.43 -2.25
CA GLY A 11 4.69 -5.24 -1.04
C GLY A 11 5.87 -4.89 -0.13
N GLY A 12 5.95 -5.55 1.03
CA GLY A 12 7.12 -5.43 1.92
C GLY A 12 8.39 -6.11 1.39
N THR A 13 8.24 -7.17 0.59
CA THR A 13 9.38 -7.96 0.06
C THR A 13 9.61 -7.74 -1.43
N PHE A 14 8.52 -7.69 -2.21
CA PHE A 14 8.57 -7.54 -3.66
C PHE A 14 7.60 -6.46 -4.12
N THR A 15 7.98 -5.81 -5.21
CA THR A 15 7.13 -4.94 -6.02
C THR A 15 6.77 -5.70 -7.29
N ASP A 16 5.48 -5.84 -7.53
CA ASP A 16 4.92 -6.49 -8.71
C ASP A 16 4.46 -5.42 -9.71
N VAL A 17 4.82 -5.58 -10.99
CA VAL A 17 4.40 -4.69 -12.08
C VAL A 17 3.70 -5.52 -13.15
N VAL A 18 2.52 -5.07 -13.55
CA VAL A 18 1.71 -5.68 -14.61
C VAL A 18 1.56 -4.68 -15.73
N GLY A 19 1.87 -5.07 -16.96
CA GLY A 19 1.63 -4.27 -18.17
C GLY A 19 0.52 -4.86 -19.02
N ILE A 20 -0.36 -4.03 -19.58
CA ILE A 20 -1.39 -4.45 -20.53
C ILE A 20 -1.30 -3.56 -21.77
N ASN A 21 -1.14 -4.18 -22.95
CA ASN A 21 -1.13 -3.45 -24.22
C ASN A 21 -2.56 -3.30 -24.81
N GLU A 22 -2.68 -2.61 -25.94
CA GLU A 22 -3.98 -2.38 -26.61
C GLU A 22 -4.64 -3.66 -27.14
N ASP A 23 -3.86 -4.71 -27.41
CA ASP A 23 -4.36 -6.02 -27.83
C ASP A 23 -4.84 -6.90 -26.66
N GLY A 24 -4.73 -6.39 -25.42
CA GLY A 24 -5.07 -7.11 -24.20
C GLY A 24 -4.01 -8.12 -23.74
N LYS A 25 -2.82 -8.12 -24.35
CA LYS A 25 -1.70 -8.95 -23.90
C LYS A 25 -1.14 -8.42 -22.58
N VAL A 26 -0.95 -9.34 -21.64
CA VAL A 26 -0.50 -9.05 -20.28
C VAL A 26 0.97 -9.44 -20.12
N TYR A 27 1.72 -8.59 -19.41
CA TYR A 27 3.14 -8.76 -19.12
C TYR A 27 3.37 -8.55 -17.62
N PHE A 28 4.42 -9.16 -17.08
CA PHE A 28 4.71 -9.15 -15.65
C PHE A 28 6.18 -8.88 -15.41
N ALA A 29 6.49 -8.08 -14.41
CA ALA A 29 7.81 -7.98 -13.82
C ALA A 29 7.69 -8.02 -12.30
N LYS A 30 8.69 -8.60 -11.65
CA LYS A 30 8.78 -8.66 -10.20
C LYS A 30 10.18 -8.26 -9.78
N THR A 31 10.26 -7.29 -8.88
CA THR A 31 11.54 -6.80 -8.36
C THR A 31 11.51 -6.78 -6.84
N PRO A 32 12.66 -6.90 -6.16
CA PRO A 32 12.72 -6.66 -4.72
C PRO A 32 12.16 -5.27 -4.38
N SER A 33 11.38 -5.19 -3.30
CA SER A 33 11.00 -3.90 -2.71
C SER A 33 12.21 -3.24 -2.08
N THR A 34 12.15 -1.91 -1.95
CA THR A 34 13.20 -1.10 -1.36
C THR A 34 12.61 -0.35 -0.16
N PRO A 35 12.64 -0.93 1.05
CA PRO A 35 11.96 -0.39 2.23
C PRO A 35 12.34 1.04 2.59
N GLU A 36 13.60 1.44 2.36
CA GLU A 36 14.05 2.80 2.64
C GLU A 36 13.46 3.84 1.66
N ASP A 37 13.19 3.42 0.42
CA ASP A 37 12.55 4.24 -0.61
C ASP A 37 11.86 3.35 -1.65
N GLN A 38 10.57 3.16 -1.49
CA GLN A 38 9.76 2.28 -2.34
C GLN A 38 9.72 2.73 -3.81
N SER A 39 9.98 4.01 -4.10
CA SER A 39 9.99 4.51 -5.48
C SER A 39 11.06 3.83 -6.34
N ILE A 40 12.16 3.39 -5.73
CA ILE A 40 13.25 2.69 -6.41
C ILE A 40 12.77 1.33 -6.90
N GLY A 41 12.14 0.52 -6.04
CA GLY A 41 11.58 -0.78 -6.40
C GLY A 41 10.55 -0.69 -7.52
N VAL A 42 9.66 0.31 -7.46
CA VAL A 42 8.68 0.60 -8.51
C VAL A 42 9.36 0.91 -9.85
N LEU A 43 10.32 1.84 -9.85
CA LEU A 43 11.03 2.23 -11.07
C LEU A 43 11.86 1.08 -11.65
N ASN A 44 12.47 0.24 -10.80
CA ASN A 44 13.18 -0.95 -11.24
C ASN A 44 12.25 -1.94 -11.94
N GLY A 45 11.07 -2.21 -11.37
CA GLY A 45 10.08 -3.11 -11.98
C GLY A 45 9.56 -2.60 -13.32
N ILE A 46 9.26 -1.30 -13.41
CA ILE A 46 8.83 -0.67 -14.66
C ILE A 46 9.92 -0.75 -15.72
N ARG A 47 11.17 -0.40 -15.37
CA ARG A 47 12.31 -0.46 -16.31
C ARG A 47 12.56 -1.87 -16.80
N ALA A 48 12.58 -2.85 -15.91
CA ALA A 48 12.77 -4.26 -16.26
C ALA A 48 11.72 -4.73 -17.29
N LEU A 49 10.46 -4.36 -17.08
CA LEU A 49 9.38 -4.69 -18.01
C LEU A 49 9.56 -4.01 -19.38
N LEU A 50 9.90 -2.71 -19.41
CA LEU A 50 10.09 -1.98 -20.66
C LEU A 50 11.31 -2.49 -21.46
N GLU A 51 12.39 -2.84 -20.75
CA GLU A 51 13.60 -3.44 -21.33
C GLU A 51 13.31 -4.82 -21.93
N GLU A 52 12.58 -5.68 -21.21
CA GLU A 52 12.16 -7.00 -21.71
C GLU A 52 11.30 -6.90 -22.99
N LEU A 53 10.45 -5.88 -23.06
CA LEU A 53 9.60 -5.62 -24.23
C LEU A 53 10.32 -4.88 -25.35
N GLY A 54 11.51 -4.33 -25.10
CA GLY A 54 12.24 -3.51 -26.06
C GLY A 54 11.49 -2.23 -26.47
N VAL A 55 10.69 -1.66 -25.56
CA VAL A 55 9.87 -0.46 -25.83
C VAL A 55 10.36 0.74 -25.04
N ALA A 56 10.15 1.94 -25.60
CA ALA A 56 10.49 3.19 -24.93
C ALA A 56 9.42 3.60 -23.90
N PRO A 57 9.79 4.34 -22.83
CA PRO A 57 8.84 4.74 -21.79
C PRO A 57 7.68 5.64 -22.26
N ASP A 58 7.82 6.31 -23.40
CA ASP A 58 6.79 7.16 -24.02
C ASP A 58 5.55 6.37 -24.47
N CYS A 59 5.64 5.04 -24.54
CA CYS A 59 4.51 4.15 -24.80
C CYS A 59 3.57 3.99 -23.60
N VAL A 60 4.01 4.34 -22.39
CA VAL A 60 3.22 4.21 -21.16
C VAL A 60 2.19 5.34 -21.09
N THR A 61 0.92 4.96 -21.12
CA THR A 61 -0.21 5.90 -21.18
C THR A 61 -0.97 6.07 -19.87
N GLY A 62 -0.64 5.24 -18.87
CA GLY A 62 -1.24 5.32 -17.55
C GLY A 62 -0.57 4.35 -16.57
N VAL A 63 -0.57 4.74 -15.30
CA VAL A 63 -0.04 3.94 -14.19
C VAL A 63 -1.08 3.92 -13.08
N ALA A 64 -1.48 2.72 -12.66
CA ALA A 64 -2.22 2.50 -11.42
C ALA A 64 -1.22 1.99 -10.36
N HIS A 65 -1.17 2.66 -9.20
CA HIS A 65 -0.26 2.31 -8.13
C HIS A 65 -1.04 1.86 -6.89
N GLY A 66 -0.83 0.60 -6.52
CA GLY A 66 -1.26 -0.01 -5.27
C GLY A 66 -0.07 -0.25 -4.35
N THR A 67 -0.31 -0.16 -3.05
CA THR A 67 0.71 -0.46 -2.05
C THR A 67 0.07 -0.99 -0.78
N THR A 68 0.78 -1.90 -0.11
CA THR A 68 0.42 -2.42 1.21
C THR A 68 1.12 -1.69 2.35
N VAL A 69 2.01 -0.73 2.04
CA VAL A 69 2.82 -0.01 3.04
C VAL A 69 1.94 0.65 4.10
N ALA A 70 0.89 1.37 3.72
CA ALA A 70 0.01 2.06 4.67
C ALA A 70 -0.68 1.08 5.64
N THR A 71 -1.14 -0.06 5.13
CA THR A 71 -1.79 -1.09 5.95
C THR A 71 -0.80 -1.73 6.91
N ASN A 72 0.41 -2.07 6.42
CA ASN A 72 1.45 -2.64 7.28
C ASN A 72 1.90 -1.65 8.34
N THR A 73 2.01 -0.36 8.01
CA THR A 73 2.34 0.69 8.97
C THR A 73 1.33 0.76 10.13
N LEU A 74 0.04 0.58 9.83
CA LEU A 74 -1.00 0.52 10.86
C LEU A 74 -0.92 -0.75 11.71
N LEU A 75 -0.69 -1.91 11.08
CA LEU A 75 -0.61 -3.20 11.77
C LEU A 75 0.63 -3.29 12.67
N GLU A 76 1.77 -2.83 12.19
CA GLU A 76 3.07 -2.85 12.89
C GLU A 76 3.26 -1.70 13.87
N ARG A 77 2.36 -0.70 13.82
CA ARG A 77 2.42 0.52 14.65
C ARG A 77 3.75 1.27 14.56
N ASN A 78 4.37 1.26 13.39
CA ASN A 78 5.63 1.97 13.11
C ASN A 78 5.41 3.27 12.33
N GLY A 79 4.21 3.84 12.43
CA GLY A 79 3.87 5.13 11.83
C GLY A 79 4.47 6.32 12.59
N ALA A 80 4.13 7.52 12.12
CA ALA A 80 4.56 8.76 12.76
C ALA A 80 4.00 8.89 14.20
N VAL A 81 4.76 9.54 15.07
CA VAL A 81 4.26 9.99 16.37
C VAL A 81 3.19 11.06 16.13
N THR A 82 1.99 10.84 16.67
CA THR A 82 0.82 11.69 16.44
C THR A 82 0.17 12.10 17.77
N ALA A 83 -0.67 13.14 17.73
CA ALA A 83 -1.43 13.64 18.87
C ALA A 83 -2.89 13.86 18.47
N LEU A 84 -3.82 13.69 19.42
CA LEU A 84 -5.24 13.91 19.24
C LEU A 84 -5.68 15.18 19.96
N ILE A 85 -6.23 16.15 19.24
CA ILE A 85 -6.86 17.34 19.81
C ILE A 85 -8.36 17.09 19.87
N THR A 86 -8.96 17.24 21.06
CA THR A 86 -10.38 17.00 21.31
C THR A 86 -11.03 18.16 22.05
N THR A 87 -12.36 18.21 22.02
CA THR A 87 -13.13 19.09 22.91
C THR A 87 -12.88 18.72 24.37
N LYS A 88 -12.88 19.71 25.27
CA LYS A 88 -12.74 19.49 26.72
C LYS A 88 -13.74 18.43 27.19
N GLY A 89 -13.23 17.37 27.85
CA GLY A 89 -14.02 16.24 28.33
C GLY A 89 -14.09 15.02 27.40
N PHE A 90 -13.46 15.07 26.20
CA PHE A 90 -13.54 14.00 25.19
C PHE A 90 -12.20 13.31 24.88
N ARG A 91 -11.20 13.43 25.76
CA ARG A 91 -9.86 12.88 25.51
C ARG A 91 -9.87 11.36 25.30
N ASP A 92 -10.79 10.64 25.97
CA ASP A 92 -10.86 9.18 25.96
C ASP A 92 -11.64 8.62 24.75
N VAL A 93 -11.94 9.44 23.73
CA VAL A 93 -12.78 9.06 22.58
C VAL A 93 -12.23 7.85 21.79
N LEU A 94 -10.91 7.73 21.66
CA LEU A 94 -10.28 6.59 20.99
C LEU A 94 -10.30 5.33 21.87
N ASP A 95 -10.18 5.48 23.19
CA ASP A 95 -10.24 4.39 24.17
C ASP A 95 -11.65 3.85 24.40
N ILE A 96 -12.68 4.70 24.29
CA ILE A 96 -14.09 4.27 24.29
C ILE A 96 -14.45 3.67 22.93
N GLY A 97 -14.02 4.31 21.82
CA GLY A 97 -14.36 3.90 20.47
C GLY A 97 -15.88 3.85 20.21
N ARG A 98 -16.33 2.96 19.34
CA ARG A 98 -17.76 2.82 18.97
C ARG A 98 -18.51 1.74 19.75
N GLN A 99 -17.90 1.18 20.79
CA GLN A 99 -18.46 0.05 21.54
C GLN A 99 -18.84 -1.16 20.64
N SER A 100 -18.21 -1.30 19.46
CA SER A 100 -18.38 -2.45 18.59
C SER A 100 -17.91 -3.71 19.31
N ARG A 101 -18.76 -4.74 19.35
CA ARG A 101 -18.46 -6.05 19.95
C ARG A 101 -18.46 -7.11 18.85
N PRO A 102 -17.28 -7.46 18.28
CA PRO A 102 -17.18 -8.51 17.26
C PRO A 102 -17.69 -9.85 17.79
N GLU A 103 -17.40 -10.15 19.05
CA GLU A 103 -17.90 -11.31 19.78
C GLU A 103 -18.80 -10.83 20.94
N LEU A 104 -20.12 -10.82 20.72
CA LEU A 104 -21.09 -10.20 21.63
C LEU A 104 -21.07 -10.78 23.06
N TYR A 105 -20.70 -12.05 23.20
CA TYR A 105 -20.76 -12.81 24.45
C TYR A 105 -19.39 -13.06 25.10
N ASP A 106 -18.29 -12.57 24.51
CA ASP A 106 -16.99 -12.65 25.17
C ASP A 106 -16.85 -11.54 26.22
N LEU A 107 -17.06 -11.89 27.49
CA LEU A 107 -16.90 -10.99 28.63
C LEU A 107 -15.42 -10.67 28.93
N HIS A 108 -14.48 -11.41 28.35
CA HIS A 108 -13.03 -11.23 28.53
C HIS A 108 -12.36 -10.54 27.34
N ALA A 109 -13.14 -10.09 26.35
CA ALA A 109 -12.65 -9.44 25.15
C ALA A 109 -11.72 -8.26 25.49
N ARG A 110 -10.53 -8.25 24.89
CA ARG A 110 -9.57 -7.15 25.03
C ARG A 110 -9.67 -6.21 23.84
N LYS A 111 -9.81 -4.92 24.12
CA LYS A 111 -9.74 -3.89 23.09
C LYS A 111 -8.29 -3.73 22.60
N PRO A 112 -8.06 -3.51 21.30
CA PRO A 112 -6.77 -3.05 20.81
C PRO A 112 -6.36 -1.74 21.51
N ALA A 113 -5.06 -1.57 21.79
CA ALA A 113 -4.55 -0.32 22.34
C ALA A 113 -4.92 0.87 21.43
N SER A 114 -5.12 2.07 22.00
CA SER A 114 -5.31 3.27 21.17
C SER A 114 -4.10 3.50 20.26
N LEU A 115 -4.33 4.08 19.08
CA LEU A 115 -3.25 4.51 18.19
C LEU A 115 -2.50 5.73 18.75
N ILE A 116 -3.22 6.54 19.54
CA ILE A 116 -2.69 7.73 20.21
C ILE A 116 -2.97 7.52 21.72
N PRO A 117 -1.92 7.24 22.52
CA PRO A 117 -2.05 7.06 23.96
C PRO A 117 -2.25 8.38 24.72
#